data_AF-A0A139P8M8-F1
#
_entry.id   AF-A0A139P8M8-F1
#
_cell.length_a   1.000
_cell.length_b   1.000
_cell.length_c   1.000
_cell.angle_alpha   90.00
_cell.angle_beta   90.00
_cell.angle_gamma   90.00
#
_symmetry.space_group_name_H-M   'P 1'
#
loop_
_entity.id
_entity.type
_entity.pdbx_description
1 polymer ?
#
loop_
_entity_poly.entity_id
_entity_poly.type
_entity_poly.pdbx_seq_one_letter_code
_entity_poly.pdbx_strand_id
1 'polypeptide(L)'
;MKRPLEMAHDFLAEVVTKEDIVVDATMGNGHDTLFLARLAKQVYAFDVQEQALEKTQERLEQAGMTNAQLILQGHETLDQFVTEAKAGIFNLGYLPSADKSVITQPQTTIEALEKLCHLLVKGGELPL
;
A
#
# COMPACT_ATOMS: atom_id res chain seq x y z
N MET A 1 -0.77 24.57 5.48
CA MET A 1 -1.76 23.48 5.48
C MET A 1 -1.06 22.24 4.94
N LYS A 2 -1.14 21.10 5.63
CA LYS A 2 -0.53 19.85 5.13
C LYS A 2 -1.29 19.36 3.90
N ARG A 3 -0.60 18.71 2.96
CA ARG A 3 -1.22 18.08 1.78
C ARG A 3 -1.96 16.80 2.21
N PRO A 4 -2.99 16.34 1.47
CA PRO A 4 -3.73 15.13 1.82
C PRO A 4 -2.84 13.90 2.09
N LEU A 5 -1.84 13.68 1.24
CA LEU A 5 -0.88 12.58 1.43
C LEU A 5 -0.06 12.69 2.72
N GLU A 6 0.34 13.92 3.09
CA GLU A 6 1.09 14.15 4.33
C GLU A 6 0.21 13.88 5.55
N MET A 7 -1.08 14.23 5.47
CA MET A 7 -2.05 13.92 6.52
C MET A 7 -2.28 12.40 6.63
N ALA A 8 -2.39 11.69 5.50
CA ALA A 8 -2.50 10.23 5.48
C ALA A 8 -1.29 9.57 6.15
N HIS A 9 -0.07 10.05 5.87
CA HIS A 9 1.14 9.57 6.54
C HIS A 9 1.15 9.86 8.05
N ASP A 10 0.69 11.04 8.47
CA ASP A 10 0.57 11.34 9.90
C ASP A 10 -0.37 10.34 10.61
N PHE A 11 -1.57 10.13 10.05
CA PHE A 11 -2.56 9.19 10.61
C PHE A 11 -1.99 7.78 10.75
N LEU A 12 -1.36 7.27 9.67
CA LEU A 12 -0.72 5.95 9.70
C LEU A 12 0.40 5.87 10.75
N ALA A 13 1.22 6.91 10.90
CA ALA A 13 2.31 6.93 11.87
C ALA A 13 1.81 6.98 13.33
N GLU A 14 0.59 7.44 13.58
CA GLU A 14 -0.01 7.46 14.92
C GLU A 14 -0.48 6.07 15.38
N VAL A 15 -0.85 5.19 14.43
CA VAL A 15 -1.45 3.89 14.76
C VAL A 15 -0.58 2.67 14.46
N VAL A 16 0.36 2.76 13.52
CA VAL A 16 1.20 1.64 13.08
C VAL A 16 2.44 1.52 13.98
N THR A 17 2.70 0.29 14.42
CA THR A 17 3.85 -0.09 15.25
C THR A 17 4.76 -1.09 14.54
N LYS A 18 5.91 -1.42 15.15
CA LYS A 18 6.91 -2.34 14.59
C LYS A 18 6.47 -3.79 14.56
N GLU A 19 5.31 -4.08 15.14
CA GLU A 19 4.71 -5.38 15.28
C GLU A 19 3.61 -5.61 14.23
N ASP A 20 3.16 -4.56 13.55
CA ASP A 20 1.97 -4.57 12.70
C ASP A 20 2.24 -4.99 11.25
N ILE A 21 1.21 -5.55 10.62
CA ILE A 21 1.15 -5.81 9.18
C ILE A 21 0.37 -4.68 8.52
N VAL A 22 0.85 -4.16 7.40
CA VAL A 22 0.19 -3.08 6.65
C VAL A 22 0.13 -3.37 5.16
N VAL A 23 -0.84 -2.76 4.49
CA VAL A 23 -1.09 -2.95 3.06
C VAL A 23 -0.90 -1.64 2.29
N ASP A 24 -0.09 -1.69 1.23
CA ASP A 24 -0.06 -0.66 0.19
C ASP A 24 -0.81 -1.21 -1.03
N ALA A 25 -2.03 -0.73 -1.26
CA ALA A 25 -2.89 -1.26 -2.32
C ALA A 25 -2.52 -0.70 -3.71
N THR A 26 -1.60 0.26 -3.78
CA THR A 26 -1.23 0.97 -5.01
C THR A 26 0.23 1.41 -4.94
N MET A 27 1.14 0.44 -5.06
CA MET A 27 2.58 0.63 -4.85
C MET A 27 3.18 1.75 -5.70
N GLY A 28 2.86 1.79 -7.00
CA GLY A 28 3.39 2.77 -7.93
C GLY A 28 4.91 2.90 -7.89
N ASN A 29 5.42 4.10 -7.60
CA ASN A 29 6.87 4.30 -7.51
C ASN A 29 7.46 3.81 -6.16
N GLY A 30 6.64 3.40 -5.19
CA GLY A 30 7.07 2.82 -3.91
C GLY A 30 7.31 3.82 -2.78
N HIS A 31 6.74 5.04 -2.85
CA HIS A 31 6.93 6.04 -1.80
C HIS A 31 6.22 5.62 -0.51
N ASP A 32 4.96 5.23 -0.64
CA ASP A 32 4.12 4.78 0.46
C ASP A 32 4.61 3.43 0.99
N THR A 33 4.97 2.50 0.11
CA THR A 33 5.61 1.23 0.48
C THR A 33 6.85 1.44 1.35
N LEU A 34 7.78 2.33 0.95
CA LEU A 34 8.98 2.62 1.74
C LEU A 34 8.64 3.29 3.08
N PHE A 35 7.70 4.22 3.09
CA PHE A 35 7.24 4.87 4.31
C PHE A 35 6.69 3.83 5.31
N LEU A 36 5.81 2.95 4.84
CA LEU A 36 5.22 1.88 5.64
C LEU A 36 6.28 0.87 6.11
N ALA A 37 7.23 0.49 5.26
CA ALA A 37 8.31 -0.44 5.62
C ALA A 37 9.16 0.09 6.78
N ARG A 38 9.29 1.41 6.90
CA ARG A 38 9.99 2.05 8.03
C ARG A 38 9.19 2.06 9.32
N LEU A 39 7.89 1.80 9.30
CA LEU A 39 7.02 1.84 10.48
C LEU A 39 6.64 0.43 10.95
N ALA A 40 6.22 -0.41 10.01
CA ALA A 40 5.59 -1.70 10.27
C ALA A 40 6.57 -2.88 10.40
N LYS A 41 6.05 -4.03 10.84
CA LYS A 41 6.74 -5.31 10.80
C LYS A 41 6.86 -5.84 9.37
N GLN A 42 5.77 -5.78 8.60
CA GLN A 42 5.65 -6.34 7.26
C GLN A 42 4.72 -5.47 6.42
N VAL A 43 5.10 -5.24 5.16
CA VAL A 43 4.28 -4.56 4.17
C VAL A 43 3.90 -5.53 3.05
N TYR A 44 2.63 -5.55 2.65
CA TYR A 44 2.18 -6.19 1.43
C TYR A 44 1.80 -5.10 0.44
N ALA A 45 2.48 -5.05 -0.71
CA ALA A 45 2.35 -3.98 -1.66
C ALA A 45 1.91 -4.52 -3.02
N PHE A 46 0.81 -3.98 -3.55
CA PHE A 46 0.14 -4.46 -4.76
C PHE A 46 0.27 -3.45 -5.89
N ASP A 47 0.57 -3.95 -7.09
CA ASP A 47 0.44 -3.19 -8.33
C ASP A 47 0.23 -4.16 -9.50
N VAL A 48 -0.42 -3.69 -10.57
CA VAL A 48 -0.61 -4.49 -11.80
C VAL A 48 0.51 -4.28 -12.82
N GLN A 49 1.44 -3.35 -12.56
CA GLN A 49 2.49 -2.95 -13.48
C GLN A 49 3.86 -3.46 -13.04
N GLU A 50 4.57 -4.19 -13.90
CA GLU A 50 5.95 -4.66 -13.64
C GLU A 50 6.89 -3.49 -13.32
N GLN A 51 6.72 -2.36 -14.00
CA GLN A 51 7.50 -1.14 -13.75
C GLN A 51 7.37 -0.62 -12.31
N ALA A 52 6.18 -0.76 -11.69
CA ALA A 52 5.97 -0.34 -10.31
C ALA A 52 6.76 -1.23 -9.35
N LEU A 53 6.79 -2.53 -9.62
CA LEU A 53 7.55 -3.52 -8.86
C LEU A 53 9.06 -3.24 -8.94
N GLU A 54 9.60 -3.04 -10.14
CA GLU A 54 11.02 -2.73 -10.34
C GLU A 54 11.45 -1.45 -9.58
N LYS A 55 10.71 -0.35 -9.77
CA LYS A 55 11.03 0.93 -9.10
C LYS A 55 10.93 0.85 -7.59
N THR A 56 9.93 0.12 -7.10
CA THR A 56 9.71 -0.04 -5.65
C THR A 56 10.77 -0.93 -5.04
N GLN A 57 11.16 -2.01 -5.74
CA GLN A 57 12.26 -2.86 -5.33
C GLN A 57 13.57 -2.06 -5.21
N GLU A 58 13.96 -1.33 -6.26
CA GLU A 58 15.18 -0.50 -6.23
C GLU A 58 15.17 0.48 -5.06
N ARG A 59 14.02 1.11 -4.79
CA ARG A 59 13.86 2.06 -3.69
C ARG A 59 14.00 1.43 -2.32
N LEU A 60 13.44 0.24 -2.13
CA LEU A 60 13.56 -0.50 -0.88
C LEU A 60 14.99 -0.99 -0.66
N GLU A 61 15.64 -1.50 -1.71
CA GLU A 61 17.05 -1.92 -1.68
C GLU A 61 17.98 -0.77 -1.31
N GLN A 62 17.82 0.41 -1.93
CA GLN A 62 18.58 1.62 -1.61
C GLN A 62 18.39 2.06 -0.15
N ALA A 63 17.23 1.80 0.43
CA ALA A 63 16.93 2.09 1.83
C ALA A 63 17.30 0.96 2.81
N GLY A 64 17.77 -0.19 2.30
CA GLY A 64 18.09 -1.38 3.10
C GLY A 64 16.88 -2.06 3.74
N MET A 65 15.67 -1.87 3.18
CA MET A 65 14.44 -2.46 3.70
C MET A 65 14.17 -3.82 3.05
N THR A 66 13.85 -4.82 3.87
CA THR A 66 13.62 -6.21 3.44
C THR A 66 12.26 -6.76 3.89
N ASN A 67 11.47 -5.94 4.57
CA ASN A 67 10.19 -6.31 5.18
C ASN A 67 8.97 -5.96 4.32
N ALA A 68 9.13 -5.94 3.00
CA ALA A 68 8.05 -5.68 2.06
C ALA A 68 7.96 -6.81 1.04
N GLN A 69 6.75 -7.34 0.84
CA GLN A 69 6.42 -8.29 -0.20
C GLN A 69 5.73 -7.55 -1.35
N LEU A 70 6.39 -7.52 -2.51
CA LEU A 70 5.90 -6.87 -3.72
C LEU A 70 5.09 -7.88 -4.54
N ILE A 71 3.84 -7.56 -4.86
CA ILE A 71 2.89 -8.47 -5.50
C ILE A 71 2.41 -7.83 -6.81
N LEU A 72 2.75 -8.48 -7.93
CA LEU A 72 2.30 -8.10 -9.27
C LEU A 72 0.88 -8.62 -9.53
N GLN A 73 -0.10 -8.11 -8.79
CA GLN A 73 -1.52 -8.39 -8.93
C GLN A 73 -2.35 -7.16 -8.54
N GLY A 74 -3.61 -7.15 -8.96
CA GLY A 74 -4.56 -6.13 -8.53
C GLY A 74 -4.85 -6.23 -7.03
N HIS A 75 -5.09 -5.09 -6.39
CA HIS A 75 -5.36 -5.02 -4.96
C HIS A 75 -6.62 -5.78 -4.53
N GLU A 76 -7.54 -6.09 -5.46
CA GLU A 76 -8.69 -6.93 -5.19
C GLU A 76 -8.31 -8.35 -4.74
N THR A 77 -7.08 -8.81 -4.97
CA THR A 77 -6.61 -10.14 -4.54
C THR A 77 -5.94 -10.15 -3.16
N LEU A 78 -5.98 -9.03 -2.42
CA LEU A 78 -5.24 -8.88 -1.16
C LEU A 78 -5.52 -9.95 -0.10
N ASP A 79 -6.73 -10.50 -0.09
CA ASP A 79 -7.20 -11.51 0.85
C ASP A 79 -6.55 -12.88 0.65
N GLN A 80 -5.87 -13.09 -0.48
CA GLN A 80 -5.08 -14.28 -0.75
C GLN A 80 -3.72 -14.25 -0.04
N PHE A 81 -3.25 -13.07 0.37
CA PHE A 81 -1.91 -12.86 0.93
C PHE A 81 -1.93 -12.33 2.36
N VAL A 82 -3.01 -11.64 2.74
CA VAL A 82 -3.13 -10.93 4.02
C VAL A 82 -4.31 -11.47 4.79
N THR A 83 -4.06 -11.97 6.00
CA THR A 83 -5.12 -12.47 6.90
C THR A 83 -5.52 -11.46 7.97
N GLU A 84 -4.66 -10.49 8.26
CA GLU A 84 -4.90 -9.37 9.17
C GLU A 84 -4.05 -8.17 8.78
N ALA A 85 -4.56 -6.96 8.98
CA ALA A 85 -3.82 -5.72 8.76
C ALA A 85 -4.14 -4.68 9.83
N LYS A 86 -3.14 -3.91 10.22
CA LYS A 86 -3.31 -2.72 11.06
C LYS A 86 -3.77 -1.52 10.27
N ALA A 87 -3.27 -1.38 9.05
CA ALA A 87 -3.65 -0.28 8.18
C ALA A 87 -3.48 -0.66 6.71
N GLY A 88 -4.14 0.10 5.85
CA GLY A 88 -3.72 0.14 4.45
C GLY A 88 -4.02 1.45 3.77
N ILE A 89 -3.25 1.74 2.73
CA ILE A 89 -3.32 2.99 1.97
C ILE A 89 -3.69 2.72 0.52
N PHE A 90 -4.55 3.56 -0.03
CA PHE A 90 -4.87 3.60 -1.45
C PHE A 90 -4.48 4.99 -1.98
N ASN A 91 -3.81 5.03 -3.11
CA ASN A 91 -3.49 6.26 -3.82
C ASN A 91 -4.10 6.15 -5.22
N LEU A 92 -5.39 6.51 -5.30
CA LEU A 92 -6.20 6.27 -6.50
C LEU A 92 -5.79 7.21 -7.63
N GLY A 93 -5.68 6.67 -8.84
CA GLY A 93 -5.23 7.41 -10.01
C GLY A 93 -4.34 6.56 -10.91
N TYR A 94 -3.42 7.24 -11.60
CA TYR A 94 -2.47 6.63 -12.52
C TYR A 94 -1.04 6.82 -12.00
N LEU A 95 -0.15 5.88 -12.32
CA LEU A 95 1.27 5.99 -12.04
C LEU A 95 1.88 7.15 -12.86
N PRO A 96 2.53 8.15 -12.21
CA PRO A 96 3.20 9.22 -12.94
C PRO A 96 4.27 8.66 -13.89
N SER A 97 4.20 9.07 -15.15
CA SER A 97 5.12 8.65 -16.23
C SER A 97 4.97 7.21 -16.72
N ALA A 98 3.87 6.53 -16.40
CA ALA A 98 3.51 5.23 -16.98
C ALA A 98 2.37 5.37 -18.01
N ASP A 99 1.96 4.24 -18.60
CA ASP A 99 0.78 4.21 -19.46
C ASP A 99 -0.47 4.63 -18.68
N LYS A 100 -1.05 5.77 -19.09
CA LYS A 100 -2.24 6.36 -18.46
C LYS A 100 -3.51 5.53 -18.72
N SER A 101 -3.45 4.51 -19.59
CA SER A 101 -4.53 3.55 -19.78
C SER A 101 -4.71 2.63 -18.56
N VAL A 102 -3.66 2.47 -17.75
CA VAL A 102 -3.69 1.70 -16.51
C VAL A 102 -4.03 2.65 -15.36
N ILE A 103 -5.29 2.60 -14.94
CA ILE A 103 -5.86 3.38 -13.84
C ILE A 103 -6.61 2.45 -12.90
N THR A 104 -6.62 2.77 -11.61
CA THR A 104 -7.48 2.10 -10.63
C THR A 104 -8.94 2.13 -11.08
N GLN A 105 -9.58 0.97 -11.14
CA GLN A 105 -10.97 0.85 -11.56
C GLN A 105 -11.90 0.89 -10.35
N PRO A 106 -13.03 1.62 -10.39
CA PRO A 106 -13.94 1.72 -9.25
C PRO A 106 -14.39 0.35 -8.70
N GLN A 107 -14.61 -0.63 -9.58
CA GLN A 107 -15.06 -1.97 -9.19
C GLN A 107 -14.01 -2.71 -8.36
N THR A 108 -12.76 -2.78 -8.83
CA THR A 108 -11.68 -3.48 -8.12
C THR A 108 -11.28 -2.75 -6.84
N THR A 109 -11.36 -1.42 -6.85
CA THR A 109 -11.11 -0.60 -5.66
C THR A 109 -12.18 -0.82 -4.59
N ILE A 110 -13.46 -0.85 -4.93
CA ILE A 110 -14.54 -1.15 -3.96
C ILE A 110 -14.35 -2.57 -3.38
N GLU A 111 -14.05 -3.56 -4.22
CA GLU A 111 -13.81 -4.93 -3.76
C GLU A 111 -12.64 -5.01 -2.78
N ALA A 112 -11.51 -4.38 -3.10
CA ALA A 112 -10.35 -4.33 -2.20
C ALA A 112 -10.66 -3.59 -0.90
N LEU A 113 -11.44 -2.50 -0.95
CA LEU A 113 -11.83 -1.78 0.26
C LEU A 113 -12.70 -2.64 1.16
N GLU A 114 -13.69 -3.33 0.61
CA GLU A 114 -14.54 -4.24 1.36
C GLU A 114 -13.70 -5.34 2.01
N LYS A 115 -12.82 -6.00 1.25
CA LYS A 115 -11.93 -7.04 1.77
C LYS A 115 -11.02 -6.51 2.88
N LEU A 116 -10.33 -5.39 2.65
CA LEU A 116 -9.41 -4.84 3.63
C LEU A 116 -10.15 -4.42 4.92
N CYS A 117 -11.35 -3.85 4.81
CA CYS A 117 -12.17 -3.52 5.99
C CYS A 117 -12.46 -4.75 6.86
N HIS A 118 -12.65 -5.94 6.28
CA HIS A 118 -12.85 -7.18 7.04
C HIS A 118 -11.55 -7.69 7.69
N LEU A 119 -10.39 -7.37 7.12
CA LEU A 119 -9.08 -7.79 7.62
C LEU A 119 -8.49 -6.82 8.66
N LEU A 120 -9.04 -5.61 8.78
CA LEU A 120 -8.55 -4.61 9.72
C LEU A 120 -8.75 -5.07 11.16
N VAL A 121 -7.67 -5.05 11.93
CA VAL A 121 -7.74 -5.22 13.38
C VAL A 121 -8.46 -4.03 14.03
N LYS A 122 -8.95 -4.22 15.26
CA LYS A 122 -9.64 -3.16 16.00
C LYS A 122 -8.77 -1.90 16.12
N GLY A 123 -9.30 -0.75 15.70
CA GLY A 123 -8.59 0.52 15.69
C GLY A 123 -7.52 0.60 14.60
N GLY A 124 -7.67 -0.17 13.51
CA GLY A 124 -6.91 0.01 12.28
C GLY A 124 -7.44 1.17 11.44
N GLU A 125 -6.61 1.67 10.54
CA GLU A 125 -6.91 2.86 9.71
C GLU A 125 -6.77 2.58 8.22
N LEU A 126 -7.58 3.27 7.43
CA LEU A 126 -7.61 3.14 5.98
C LEU A 126 -7.74 4.51 5.31
N PRO A 127 -6.63 5.26 5.17
CA PRO A 127 -6.62 6.47 4.35
C PRO A 127 -6.74 6.15 2.86
N LEU A 128 -7.48 7.03 2.15
CA LEU A 128 -7.80 7.00 0.72
C LEU A 128 -7.30 8.27 0.02
#